data_AF-A0A9P6G025-F1
#
_entry.id   AF-A0A9P6G025-F1
#
_cell.length_a   1.000
_cell.length_b   1.000
_cell.length_c   1.000
_cell.angle_alpha   90.00
_cell.angle_beta   90.00
_cell.angle_gamma   90.00
#
_symmetry.space_group_name_H-M   'P 1'
#
loop_
_entity.id
_entity.type
_entity.pdbx_description
1 polymer ?
#
loop_
_entity_poly.entity_id
_entity_poly.type
_entity_poly.pdbx_seq_one_letter_code
_entity_poly.pdbx_strand_id
1 'polypeptide(L)' 'MCPPIEKKVWVNLGDMFIKMPKDDVATMIKKDQDTLDKEITDIREMMKDKVIELEKLDGGDGSKSGAFKLKGMSQ' A
#
# COMPACT_ATOMS: atom_id res chain seq x y z
N MET A 1 41.01 -3.06 14.09
CA MET A 1 39.58 -2.68 14.08
C MET A 1 38.77 -3.95 13.91
N CYS A 2 37.89 -4.27 14.86
CA CYS A 2 36.93 -5.38 14.67
C CYS A 2 35.84 -4.93 13.69
N PRO A 3 35.42 -5.78 12.72
CA PRO A 3 34.33 -5.44 11.81
C PRO A 3 33.01 -5.28 12.60
N PRO A 4 32.10 -4.40 12.15
CA PRO A 4 30.80 -4.25 12.78
C PRO A 4 30.04 -5.59 12.75
N ILE A 5 29.53 -6.01 13.91
CA ILE A 5 28.72 -7.23 14.02
C ILE A 5 27.38 -6.95 13.34
N GLU A 6 27.21 -7.54 12.15
CA GLU A 6 25.98 -7.45 11.37
C GLU A 6 24.81 -8.06 12.16
N LYS A 7 23.80 -7.23 12.47
CA LYS A 7 22.61 -7.69 13.22
C LYS A 7 21.71 -8.47 12.27
N LYS A 8 21.52 -9.76 12.55
CA LYS A 8 20.66 -10.65 11.76
C LYS A 8 19.37 -10.98 12.49
N VAL A 9 18.26 -11.08 11.75
CA VAL A 9 16.91 -11.39 12.26
C VAL A 9 16.34 -12.62 11.55
N TRP A 10 15.40 -13.30 12.19
CA TRP A 10 14.64 -14.38 11.58
C TRP A 10 13.42 -13.80 10.86
N VAL A 11 13.23 -14.20 9.61
CA VAL A 11 12.07 -13.83 8.77
C VAL A 11 11.33 -15.11 8.42
N ASN A 12 10.00 -15.09 8.56
CA ASN A 12 9.15 -16.17 8.07
C ASN A 12 8.88 -15.98 6.58
N LEU A 13 9.10 -17.04 5.80
CA LEU A 13 8.76 -17.10 4.39
C LEU A 13 8.04 -18.43 4.12
N GLY A 14 6.71 -18.38 4.10
CA GLY A 14 5.86 -19.57 3.99
C GLY A 14 6.00 -20.47 5.22
N ASP A 15 6.45 -21.71 5.02
CA ASP A 15 6.67 -22.70 6.05
C ASP A 15 8.09 -22.67 6.67
N MET A 16 8.94 -21.74 6.23
CA MET A 16 10.35 -21.66 6.66
C MET A 16 10.67 -20.38 7.45
N PHE A 17 11.72 -20.44 8.27
CA PHE A 17 12.36 -19.28 8.89
C PHE A 17 13.80 -19.13 8.38
N ILE A 18 14.12 -17.95 7.83
CA ILE A 18 15.43 -17.66 7.23
C ILE A 18 16.08 -16.52 8.01
N LYS A 19 17.38 -16.63 8.26
CA LYS A 19 18.15 -15.61 8.98
C LYS A 19 18.78 -14.62 7.99
N MET A 20 18.37 -13.36 8.03
CA MET A 20 18.79 -12.33 7.09
C MET A 20 19.34 -11.08 7.82
N PRO A 21 20.16 -10.25 7.17
CA PRO A 21 20.58 -8.96 7.72
C PRO A 21 19.37 -8.07 8.02
N LYS A 22 19.38 -7.43 9.20
CA LYS A 22 18.24 -6.64 9.69
C LYS A 22 17.88 -5.50 8.74
N ASP A 23 18.88 -4.84 8.16
CA ASP A 23 18.67 -3.65 7.34
C ASP A 23 18.04 -3.99 5.98
N ASP A 24 18.40 -5.15 5.41
CA ASP A 24 17.78 -5.69 4.20
C ASP A 24 16.30 -5.99 4.43
N VAL A 25 15.99 -6.67 5.54
CA VAL A 25 14.61 -7.01 5.92
C VAL A 25 13.78 -5.76 6.18
N ALA A 26 14.35 -4.77 6.87
CA ALA A 26 13.68 -3.49 7.10
C ALA A 26 13.37 -2.76 5.79
N THR A 27 14.28 -2.82 4.82
CA THR A 27 14.09 -2.22 3.49
C THR A 27 13.00 -2.96 2.71
N MET A 28 12.99 -4.28 2.77
CA MET A 28 11.95 -5.12 2.16
C MET A 28 10.56 -4.76 2.70
N ILE A 29 10.39 -4.75 4.03
CA ILE A 29 9.10 -4.43 4.67
C ILE A 29 8.64 -3.02 4.30
N LYS A 30 9.54 -2.03 4.27
CA LYS A 30 9.19 -0.66 3.87
C LYS A 30 8.69 -0.61 2.42
N LYS A 31 9.40 -1.28 1.51
CA LYS A 31 8.99 -1.35 0.10
C LYS A 31 7.63 -2.03 -0.07
N ASP A 32 7.36 -3.07 0.70
CA ASP A 32 6.07 -3.76 0.68
C ASP A 32 4.95 -2.81 1.15
N GLN A 33 5.18 -2.05 2.21
CA GLN A 33 4.22 -1.02 2.68
C GLN A 33 3.99 0.07 1.62
N ASP A 34 5.05 0.59 1.01
CA ASP A 34 4.93 1.60 -0.06
C ASP A 34 4.14 1.07 -1.26
N THR A 35 4.32 -0.22 -1.58
CA THR A 35 3.59 -0.89 -2.67
C THR A 35 2.10 -1.02 -2.33
N LEU A 36 1.77 -1.46 -1.10
CA LEU A 36 0.39 -1.55 -0.63
C LEU A 36 -0.30 -0.18 -0.64
N ASP A 37 0.37 0.87 -0.17
CA ASP A 37 -0.18 2.23 -0.16
C ASP A 37 -0.50 2.74 -1.58
N LYS A 38 0.38 2.41 -2.53
CA LYS A 38 0.15 2.73 -3.94
C LYS A 38 -1.05 1.97 -4.49
N GLU A 39 -1.11 0.66 -4.31
CA GLU A 39 -2.22 -0.16 -4.80
C GLU A 39 -3.57 0.28 -4.19
N ILE A 40 -3.59 0.61 -2.90
CA ILE A 40 -4.78 1.16 -2.24
C ILE A 40 -5.21 2.47 -2.91
N THR A 41 -4.25 3.34 -3.26
CA THR A 41 -4.54 4.60 -3.94
C THR A 41 -5.10 4.35 -5.34
N ASP A 42 -4.44 3.51 -6.12
CA ASP A 42 -4.85 3.17 -7.49
C ASP A 42 -6.26 2.54 -7.50
N ILE A 43 -6.55 1.64 -6.57
CA ILE A 43 -7.88 1.02 -6.42
C ILE A 43 -8.95 2.07 -6.10
N ARG A 44 -8.66 3.01 -5.20
CA ARG A 44 -9.60 4.08 -4.84
C ARG A 44 -9.86 5.02 -6.02
N GLU A 45 -8.85 5.32 -6.82
CA GLU A 45 -8.99 6.14 -8.03
C GLU A 45 -9.84 5.44 -9.08
N MET A 46 -9.54 4.17 -9.39
CA MET A 46 -10.37 3.38 -10.31
C MET A 46 -11.83 3.28 -9.85
N MET A 47 -12.07 3.14 -8.54
CA MET A 47 -13.43 3.11 -8.00
C MET A 47 -14.15 4.44 -8.23
N LYS A 48 -13.48 5.58 -7.99
CA LYS A 48 -14.06 6.92 -8.24
C LYS A 48 -14.45 7.09 -9.69
N ASP A 49 -13.55 6.75 -10.62
CA ASP A 49 -13.79 6.91 -12.05
C ASP A 49 -15.01 6.11 -12.51
N LYS A 50 -15.12 4.86 -12.06
CA LYS A 50 -16.27 4.01 -12.35
C LYS A 50 -17.57 4.54 -11.76
N VAL A 51 -17.55 5.07 -10.53
CA VAL A 51 -18.73 5.67 -9.92
C VAL A 51 -19.17 6.93 -10.68
N ILE A 52 -18.23 7.78 -11.09
CA ILE A 52 -18.52 8.99 -11.88
C ILE A 52 -19.10 8.61 -13.25
N GLU A 53 -18.54 7.59 -13.90
CA GLU A 53 -19.06 7.08 -15.18
C GLU A 53 -20.49 6.57 -15.03
N LEU A 54 -20.76 5.77 -14.01
CA LEU A 54 -22.11 5.26 -13.72
C LEU A 54 -23.10 6.42 -13.42
N GLU A 55 -22.70 7.42 -12.65
CA GLU A 55 -23.55 8.58 -12.35
C GLU A 55 -23.94 9.35 -13.63
N LYS A 56 -23.00 9.53 -14.56
CA LYS A 56 -23.26 10.18 -15.85
C LYS A 56 -24.21 9.37 -16.72
N LEU A 57 -24.07 8.04 -16.72
CA LEU A 57 -24.96 7.14 -17.47
C LEU A 57 -26.40 7.16 -16.92
N ASP A 58 -26.55 7.35 -15.60
CA ASP A 58 -27.86 7.48 -14.92
C ASP A 58 -28.49 8.89 -15.06
N GLY A 59 -27.89 9.76 -15.87
CA GLY A 59 -28.38 11.13 -16.12
C GLY A 59 -28.02 12.15 -15.03
N GLY A 60 -27.13 11.79 -14.10
CA GLY A 60 -26.53 12.72 -13.15
C GLY A 60 -25.41 13.56 -13.76
N ASP A 61 -25.03 14.63 -13.07
CA ASP A 61 -23.96 15.56 -13.49
C ASP A 61 -22.58 15.20 -12.91
N GLY A 62 -22.48 14.10 -12.16
CA GLY A 62 -21.25 13.67 -11.49
C GLY A 62 -21.06 14.32 -10.11
N SER A 63 -22.00 15.14 -9.62
CA SER A 63 -21.87 15.86 -8.35
C SER A 63 -22.06 14.99 -7.10
N LYS A 64 -22.80 13.88 -7.19
CA LYS A 64 -23.08 12.99 -6.05
C LYS A 64 -21.89 12.12 -5.67
N SER A 65 -20.97 11.89 -6.61
CA SER A 65 -19.68 11.22 -6.38
C SER A 65 -18.72 11.97 -5.44
N GLY A 66 -19.04 13.21 -5.03
CA GLY A 66 -18.26 13.99 -4.07
C GLY A 66 -18.02 13.29 -2.72
N ALA A 67 -18.88 12.37 -2.31
CA ALA A 67 -18.70 11.54 -1.11
C ALA A 67 -17.45 10.63 -1.19
N PHE A 68 -17.09 10.17 -2.38
CA PHE A 68 -15.89 9.35 -2.61
C PHE A 68 -14.60 10.18 -2.62
N LYS A 69 -14.69 11.51 -2.61
CA LYS A 69 -13.52 12.42 -2.60
C LYS A 69 -12.80 12.48 -1.24
N LEU A 70 -13.43 11.99 -0.17
CA LEU A 70 -12.86 12.04 1.18
C LEU A 70 -11.74 11.00 1.32
N LYS A 71 -10.49 11.47 1.51
CA LYS A 71 -9.35 10.62 1.87
C LYS A 71 -9.44 10.32 3.37
N GLY A 72 -9.54 9.06 3.75
CA GLY A 72 -9.37 8.66 5.15
C GLY A 72 -7.97 9.04 5.61
N MET A 73 -7.86 9.85 6.67
CA MET A 73 -6.58 10.14 7.32
C MET A 73 -6.20 8.94 8.17
N SER A 74 -5.22 8.13 7.72
CA SER A 74 -4.51 7.23 8.63
C SER A 74 -3.36 8.00 9.29
N GLN A 75 -3.28 7.94 10.62
CA GLN A 75 -2.20 8.51 11.44
C GLN A 75 -0.91 7.71 11.33
#